data_AF-A0A2D7V879-F1
#
_entry.id   AF-A0A2D7V879-F1
#
_cell.length_a   1.000
_cell.length_b   1.000
_cell.length_c   1.000
_cell.angle_alpha   90.00
_cell.angle_beta   90.00
_cell.angle_gamma   90.00
#
_symmetry.space_group_name_H-M   'P 1'
#
loop_
_entity.id
_entity.type
_entity.pdbx_description
1 polymer ?
#
loop_
_entity_poly.entity_id
_entity_poly.type
_entity_poly.pdbx_seq_one_letter_code
_entity_poly.pdbx_strand_id
1 'polypeptide(L)'
;MSENNQTSFRKVAECLYRNESSKIYYAFVKRNGRQIRRSLKTSDRKLAERRLKEFRGDADKLVSGGRNRISFTQLGEIWKPVACANLKKSSADRIERCFRTL
;
A
#
# COMPACT_ATOMS: atom_id res chain seq x y z
N MET A 1 -0.71 -31.69 16.72
CA MET A 1 0.25 -30.75 17.34
C MET A 1 0.81 -29.88 16.22
N SER A 2 0.39 -28.63 16.14
CA SER A 2 0.79 -27.71 15.08
C SER A 2 2.20 -27.20 15.39
N GLU A 3 3.19 -27.60 14.59
CA GLU A 3 4.57 -27.14 14.74
C GLU A 3 4.63 -25.62 14.67
N ASN A 4 5.09 -25.00 15.76
CA ASN A 4 5.47 -23.61 15.80
C ASN A 4 6.72 -23.45 14.91
N ASN A 5 6.52 -23.32 13.60
CA ASN A 5 7.58 -23.16 12.62
C ASN A 5 8.18 -21.75 12.79
N GLN A 6 9.05 -21.58 13.80
CA GLN A 6 9.87 -20.39 13.97
C GLN A 6 10.75 -20.25 12.73
N THR A 7 10.24 -19.52 11.74
CA THR A 7 10.98 -19.25 10.52
C THR A 7 12.14 -18.33 10.88
N SER A 8 13.33 -18.91 11.01
CA SER A 8 14.55 -18.15 11.26
C SER A 8 14.92 -17.36 10.00
N PHE A 9 15.15 -16.06 10.19
CA PHE A 9 15.54 -15.15 9.13
C PHE A 9 16.94 -14.63 9.41
N ARG A 10 17.88 -14.95 8.52
CA ARG A 10 19.23 -14.39 8.54
C ARG A 10 19.24 -13.04 7.85
N LYS A 11 19.77 -12.01 8.51
CA LYS A 11 20.02 -10.71 7.87
C LYS A 11 21.17 -10.86 6.87
N VAL A 12 20.94 -10.47 5.62
CA VAL A 12 21.91 -10.60 4.52
C VAL A 12 22.45 -9.24 4.09
N ALA A 13 21.60 -8.23 4.07
CA ALA A 13 21.95 -6.84 3.82
C ALA A 13 20.93 -5.92 4.51
N GLU A 14 21.04 -4.61 4.28
CA GLU A 14 20.03 -3.65 4.74
C GLU A 14 18.66 -4.02 4.14
N CYS A 15 17.64 -4.16 5.00
CA CYS A 15 16.27 -4.55 4.61
C CYS A 15 16.15 -5.87 3.84
N LEU A 16 17.23 -6.66 3.67
CA LEU A 16 17.25 -7.92 2.95
C LEU A 16 17.55 -9.08 3.92
N TYR A 17 16.63 -10.03 3.96
CA TYR A 17 16.68 -11.18 4.84
C TYR A 17 16.57 -12.46 4.01
N ARG A 18 17.16 -13.54 4.49
CA ARG A 18 17.03 -14.87 3.89
C ARG A 18 16.38 -15.80 4.90
N ASN A 19 15.32 -16.46 4.46
CA ASN A 19 14.70 -17.52 5.25
C ASN A 19 15.64 -18.73 5.26
N GLU A 20 15.96 -19.27 6.44
CA GLU A 20 16.92 -20.37 6.53
C GLU A 20 16.34 -21.72 6.10
N SER A 21 15.03 -21.92 6.27
CA SER A 21 14.34 -23.14 5.85
C SER A 21 14.13 -23.15 4.33
N SER A 22 13.45 -22.14 3.78
CA SER A 22 13.11 -22.11 2.35
C SER A 22 14.21 -21.55 1.44
N LYS A 23 15.27 -20.96 2.02
CA LYS A 23 16.35 -20.26 1.32
C LYS A 23 15.92 -19.06 0.46
N ILE A 24 14.63 -18.69 0.50
CA ILE A 24 14.05 -17.56 -0.22
C ILE A 24 14.38 -16.24 0.46
N TYR A 25 14.61 -15.20 -0.35
CA TYR A 25 14.83 -13.84 0.13
C TYR A 25 13.53 -13.12 0.50
N TYR A 26 13.62 -12.25 1.49
CA TYR A 26 12.54 -11.42 2.03
C TYR A 26 13.02 -9.98 2.19
N ALA A 27 12.10 -9.04 1.94
CA ALA A 27 12.27 -7.63 2.20
C ALA A 27 11.59 -7.24 3.51
N PHE A 28 12.35 -6.63 4.43
CA PHE A 28 11.83 -6.07 5.68
C PHE A 28 12.07 -4.56 5.65
N VAL A 29 11.03 -3.78 5.37
CA VAL A 29 11.11 -2.32 5.23
C VAL A 29 10.22 -1.69 6.29
N LYS A 30 10.70 -0.64 6.97
CA LYS A 30 9.92 0.12 7.95
C LYS A 30 9.50 1.46 7.34
N ARG A 31 8.20 1.75 7.34
CA ARG A 31 7.63 3.04 6.91
C ARG A 31 6.51 3.44 7.88
N ASN A 32 6.50 4.71 8.28
CA ASN A 32 5.48 5.30 9.16
C ASN A 32 5.25 4.49 10.45
N GLY A 33 6.35 4.05 11.08
CA GLY A 33 6.30 3.25 12.30
C GLY A 33 5.95 1.76 12.10
N ARG A 34 5.39 1.38 10.95
CA ARG A 34 5.00 -0.02 10.65
C ARG A 34 6.08 -0.74 9.84
N GLN A 35 6.36 -1.99 10.20
CA GLN A 35 7.23 -2.87 9.43
C GLN A 35 6.41 -3.67 8.41
N ILE A 36 6.84 -3.62 7.15
CA ILE A 36 6.27 -4.38 6.05
C ILE A 36 7.25 -5.50 5.71
N ARG A 37 6.78 -6.74 5.77
CA ARG A 37 7.55 -7.96 5.46
C ARG A 37 6.97 -8.59 4.21
N ARG A 38 7.80 -8.84 3.19
CA ARG A 38 7.35 -9.45 1.93
C ARG A 38 8.37 -10.45 1.42
N SER A 39 7.91 -11.62 0.97
CA SER A 39 8.76 -12.57 0.23
C SER A 39 9.11 -11.99 -1.13
N LEU A 40 10.39 -12.02 -1.49
CA LEU A 40 10.89 -11.64 -2.81
C LEU A 40 10.79 -12.79 -3.81
N LYS A 41 10.32 -13.98 -3.39
CA LYS A 41 10.06 -15.16 -4.23
C LYS A 41 11.26 -15.54 -5.13
N THR A 42 12.47 -15.41 -4.61
CA THR A 42 13.70 -15.81 -5.31
C THR A 42 14.76 -16.25 -4.32
N SER A 43 15.62 -17.16 -4.77
CA SER A 43 16.85 -17.60 -4.10
C SER A 43 18.12 -16.98 -4.70
N ASP A 44 18.01 -16.27 -5.83
CA ASP A 44 19.11 -15.52 -6.45
C ASP A 44 19.25 -14.15 -5.77
N ARG A 45 20.48 -13.87 -5.32
CA ARG A 45 20.83 -12.65 -4.64
C ARG A 45 20.68 -11.40 -5.52
N LYS A 46 21.17 -11.41 -6.76
CA LYS A 46 21.12 -10.23 -7.63
C LYS A 46 19.68 -9.87 -7.98
N LEU A 47 18.87 -10.88 -8.26
CA LEU A 47 17.44 -10.69 -8.50
C LEU A 47 16.70 -10.20 -7.27
N ALA A 48 17.07 -10.69 -6.07
CA ALA A 48 16.51 -10.21 -4.82
C ALA A 48 16.82 -8.73 -4.56
N GLU A 49 18.04 -8.28 -4.81
CA GLU A 49 18.43 -6.88 -4.65
C GLU A 49 17.64 -5.96 -5.60
N ARG A 50 17.42 -6.38 -6.85
CA ARG A 50 16.57 -5.64 -7.80
C ARG A 50 15.12 -5.53 -7.32
N ARG A 51 14.51 -6.66 -6.93
CA ARG A 51 13.13 -6.69 -6.40
C ARG A 51 13.00 -5.92 -5.09
N LEU A 52 14.04 -5.89 -4.26
CA LEU A 52 14.07 -5.07 -3.05
C LEU A 52 14.04 -3.59 -3.40
N LYS A 53 14.80 -3.15 -4.42
CA LYS A 53 14.78 -1.76 -4.89
C LYS A 53 13.40 -1.36 -5.39
N GLU A 54 12.76 -2.21 -6.20
CA GLU A 54 11.39 -2.03 -6.67
C GLU A 54 10.42 -1.93 -5.47
N PHE A 55 10.51 -2.87 -4.52
CA PHE A 55 9.67 -2.90 -3.33
C PHE A 55 9.85 -1.67 -2.42
N ARG A 56 11.08 -1.17 -2.25
CA ARG A 56 11.34 0.08 -1.53
C ARG A 56 10.67 1.25 -2.23
N GLY A 57 10.81 1.36 -3.56
CA GLY A 57 10.14 2.41 -4.34
C GLY A 57 8.62 2.38 -4.18
N ASP A 58 8.00 1.20 -4.19
CA ASP A 58 6.56 1.08 -3.95
C ASP A 58 6.16 1.39 -2.51
N ALA A 59 6.96 0.97 -1.53
CA ALA A 59 6.75 1.32 -0.14
C ALA A 59 6.91 2.83 0.11
N ASP A 60 7.75 3.51 -0.65
CA ASP A 60 7.97 4.96 -0.55
C ASP A 60 6.80 5.75 -1.17
N LYS A 61 6.14 5.19 -2.19
CA LYS A 61 4.87 5.72 -2.71
C LYS A 61 3.71 5.57 -1.72
N LEU A 62 3.84 4.75 -0.67
CA LEU A 62 2.85 4.67 0.40
C LEU A 62 2.96 5.94 1.26
N VAL A 63 2.42 7.03 0.74
CA VAL A 63 2.31 8.30 1.45
C VAL A 63 1.28 8.13 2.57
N SER A 64 1.74 8.14 3.84
CA SER A 64 0.85 8.29 4.98
C SER A 64 0.56 9.78 5.20
N GLY A 65 -0.45 10.29 4.49
CA GLY A 65 -0.95 11.66 4.68
C GLY A 65 -1.04 12.46 3.38
N GLY A 66 -2.21 13.03 3.10
CA GLY A 66 -2.49 13.81 1.88
C GLY A 66 -3.91 13.54 1.37
N ARG A 67 -4.20 13.93 0.11
CA ARG A 67 -5.50 13.66 -0.57
C ARG A 67 -5.91 12.18 -0.55
N ASN A 68 -4.99 11.24 -0.31
CA ASN A 68 -5.28 9.81 -0.22
C ASN A 68 -5.94 9.40 1.11
N ARG A 69 -6.09 10.33 2.07
CA ARG A 69 -6.75 10.11 3.36
C ARG A 69 -8.11 10.81 3.47
N ILE A 70 -8.56 11.47 2.40
CA ILE A 70 -9.92 12.03 2.39
C ILE A 70 -10.92 10.88 2.36
N SER A 71 -11.97 10.98 3.16
CA SER A 71 -13.08 10.05 3.03
C SER A 71 -13.78 10.25 1.68
N PHE A 72 -14.55 9.25 1.25
CA PHE A 72 -15.37 9.38 0.05
C PHE A 72 -16.34 10.56 0.15
N THR A 73 -16.86 10.84 1.35
CA THR A 73 -17.72 11.99 1.63
C THR A 73 -16.99 13.32 1.40
N GLN A 74 -15.79 13.49 1.96
CA GLN A 74 -14.96 14.69 1.77
C GLN A 74 -14.53 14.87 0.31
N LEU A 75 -14.20 13.78 -0.40
CA LEU A 75 -13.93 13.83 -1.83
C LEU A 75 -15.17 14.30 -2.61
N GLY A 76 -16.34 13.79 -2.25
CA GLY A 76 -17.63 14.18 -2.82
C GLY A 76 -17.91 15.67 -2.65
N GLU A 77 -17.65 16.22 -1.46
CA GLU A 77 -17.80 17.66 -1.18
C GLU A 77 -16.87 18.53 -2.05
N ILE A 78 -15.63 18.10 -2.28
CA ILE A 78 -14.67 18.81 -3.14
C ILE A 78 -15.10 18.73 -4.62
N TRP A 79 -15.60 17.57 -5.05
CA TRP A 79 -15.96 17.32 -6.44
C TRP A 79 -17.30 17.95 -6.85
N LYS A 80 -18.29 17.94 -5.95
CA LYS A 80 -19.69 18.36 -6.24
C LYS A 80 -19.78 19.76 -6.87
N PRO A 81 -19.08 20.81 -6.39
CA PRO A 81 -19.15 22.14 -7.01
C PRO A 81 -18.63 22.17 -8.45
N VAL A 82 -17.56 21.41 -8.74
CA VAL A 82 -16.96 21.34 -10.09
C VAL A 82 -17.88 20.57 -11.05
N ALA A 83 -18.44 19.46 -10.57
CA ALA A 83 -19.33 18.62 -11.38
C ALA A 83 -20.66 19.29 -11.69
N CYS A 84 -21.20 20.07 -10.75
CA CYS A 84 -22.49 20.73 -10.90
C CYS A 84 -22.44 22.10 -11.58
N ALA A 85 -21.25 22.66 -11.83
CA ALA A 85 -21.08 24.02 -12.35
C ALA A 85 -21.87 24.30 -13.65
N ASN A 86 -21.96 23.31 -14.55
CA ASN A 86 -22.64 23.44 -15.84
C ASN A 86 -23.88 22.54 -15.97
N LEU A 87 -24.35 21.94 -14.87
CA LEU A 87 -25.49 21.03 -14.90
C LEU A 87 -26.81 21.79 -14.77
N LYS A 88 -27.84 21.28 -15.47
CA LYS A 88 -29.22 21.67 -15.21
C LYS A 88 -29.58 21.31 -13.76
N LYS A 89 -30.39 22.16 -13.14
CA LYS A 89 -30.82 22.02 -11.74
C LYS A 89 -31.31 20.59 -11.40
N SER A 90 -32.17 20.02 -12.24
CA SER A 90 -32.70 18.65 -12.04
C SER A 90 -31.63 17.55 -12.05
N SER A 91 -30.53 17.74 -12.77
CA SER A 91 -29.40 16.80 -12.76
C SER A 91 -28.50 17.02 -11.55
N ALA A 92 -28.27 18.28 -11.13
CA ALA A 92 -27.53 18.59 -9.92
C ALA A 92 -28.25 18.06 -8.66
N ASP A 93 -29.58 18.19 -8.60
CA ASP A 93 -30.41 17.68 -7.49
C ASP A 93 -30.32 16.16 -7.33
N ARG A 94 -30.20 15.41 -8.45
CA ARG A 94 -30.00 13.95 -8.41
C ARG A 94 -28.66 13.59 -7.77
N ILE A 95 -27.59 14.29 -8.17
CA ILE A 95 -26.25 14.08 -7.61
C ILE A 95 -26.26 14.36 -6.10
N GLU A 96 -26.93 15.43 -5.66
CA GLU A 96 -27.08 15.75 -4.25
C GLU A 96 -27.83 14.66 -3.45
N ARG A 97 -28.91 14.10 -4.00
CA ARG A 97 -29.64 13.00 -3.36
C ARG A 97 -28.77 11.76 -3.18
N CYS A 98 -27.97 11.42 -4.19
CA CYS A 98 -27.04 10.28 -4.09
C CYS A 98 -25.96 10.51 -3.02
N PHE A 99 -25.49 11.74 -2.82
CA PHE A 99 -24.54 12.03 -1.75
C PHE A 99 -25.16 11.98 -0.35
N ARG A 100 -26.46 12.26 -0.20
CA ARG A 100 -27.17 12.18 1.08
C ARG A 100 -27.33 10.74 1.59
N THR A 101 -27.24 9.75 0.69
CA THR A 101 -27.41 8.32 1.01
C THR A 101 -26.09 7.59 1.30
N LEU A 102 -24.95 8.28 1.29
CA LEU A 102 -23.62 7.75 1.62
C LEU A 102 -23.28 7.98 3.09
#